data_AF-A0A2V1IQT0-F1
#
_entry.id   AF-A0A2V1IQT0-F1
#
_cell.length_a   1.000
_cell.length_b   1.000
_cell.length_c   1.000
_cell.angle_alpha   90.00
_cell.angle_beta   90.00
_cell.angle_gamma   90.00
#
_symmetry.space_group_name_H-M   'P 1'
#
loop_
_entity.id
_entity.type
_entity.pdbx_description
1 polymer ?
#
loop_
_entity_poly.entity_id
_entity_poly.type
_entity_poly.pdbx_seq_one_letter_code
_entity_poly.pdbx_strand_id
1 'polypeptide(L)'
;MKTTNPAPFLEQLSGAVTTGLSKSLDEQAPVLANAKKYQQQYLSERFVPSYGRVIIADDMYQLVTRLVAAVGKNKTSVGAYVTEIVRDHVKRNMESINAVYLLNTQPLF
;
A
#
# COMPACT_ATOMS: atom_id res chain seq x y z
N MET A 1 -14.25 14.98 57.30
CA MET A 1 -14.14 15.11 55.83
C MET A 1 -13.65 13.77 55.27
N LYS A 2 -14.47 13.05 54.51
CA LYS A 2 -14.05 11.81 53.83
C LYS A 2 -13.35 12.21 52.53
N THR A 3 -12.05 11.96 52.43
CA THR A 3 -11.29 12.14 51.20
C THR A 3 -11.59 10.97 50.26
N THR A 4 -12.34 11.22 49.19
CA THR A 4 -12.53 10.27 48.10
C THR A 4 -11.22 10.17 47.32
N ASN A 5 -10.57 9.01 47.43
CA ASN A 5 -9.33 8.68 46.74
C ASN A 5 -9.59 8.60 45.22
N PRO A 6 -8.95 9.42 44.36
CA PRO A 6 -9.18 9.42 42.91
C PRO A 6 -8.47 8.28 42.16
N ALA A 7 -7.66 7.48 42.87
CA ALA A 7 -6.88 6.37 42.32
C ALA A 7 -7.65 5.35 41.43
N PRO A 8 -8.88 4.90 41.77
CA PRO A 8 -9.52 3.84 41.00
C PRO A 8 -9.98 4.29 39.60
N PHE A 9 -10.22 5.58 39.38
CA PHE A 9 -10.65 6.09 38.06
C PHE A 9 -9.46 6.28 37.11
N LEU A 10 -8.33 6.80 37.61
CA LEU A 10 -7.14 7.03 36.79
C LEU A 10 -6.46 5.72 36.35
N GLU A 11 -6.46 4.69 37.20
CA GLU A 11 -5.97 3.35 36.82
C GLU A 11 -6.86 2.69 35.76
N GLN A 12 -8.18 2.84 35.86
CA GLN A 12 -9.12 2.30 34.87
C GLN A 12 -8.97 2.98 33.50
N LEU A 13 -8.77 4.29 33.46
CA LEU A 13 -8.51 5.00 32.22
C LEU A 13 -7.16 4.63 31.60
N SER A 14 -6.10 4.53 32.41
CA SER A 14 -4.77 4.11 31.94
C SER A 14 -4.80 2.70 31.36
N GLY A 15 -5.47 1.76 32.04
CA GLY A 15 -5.66 0.39 31.58
C GLY A 15 -6.50 0.30 30.30
N ALA A 16 -7.60 1.05 30.19
CA ALA A 16 -8.44 1.06 28.99
C ALA A 16 -7.71 1.66 27.78
N VAL A 17 -6.95 2.73 27.99
CA VAL A 17 -6.17 3.41 26.94
C VAL A 17 -5.00 2.53 26.46
N THR A 18 -4.25 1.92 27.38
CA THR A 18 -3.16 1.00 27.01
C THR A 18 -3.68 -0.25 26.29
N THR A 19 -4.78 -0.85 26.75
CA THR A 19 -5.37 -2.01 26.06
C THR A 19 -5.88 -1.63 24.66
N GLY A 20 -6.50 -0.45 24.51
CA GLY A 20 -6.98 0.06 23.22
C GLY A 20 -5.85 0.37 22.23
N LEU A 21 -4.75 0.96 22.71
CA LEU A 21 -3.54 1.21 21.91
C LEU A 21 -2.83 -0.07 21.51
N SER A 22 -2.72 -1.04 22.42
CA SER A 22 -2.09 -2.33 22.15
C SER A 22 -2.83 -3.07 21.03
N LYS A 23 -4.17 -3.09 21.12
CA LYS A 23 -5.03 -3.72 20.13
C LYS A 23 -4.93 -3.05 18.75
N SER A 24 -4.88 -1.72 18.68
CA SER A 24 -4.75 -1.02 17.40
C SER A 24 -3.36 -1.21 16.78
N LEU A 25 -2.30 -1.28 17.60
CA LEU A 25 -0.94 -1.61 17.15
C LEU A 25 -0.84 -3.04 16.61
N ASP A 26 -1.43 -4.01 17.31
CA ASP A 26 -1.45 -5.41 16.88
C ASP A 26 -2.24 -5.61 15.58
N GLU A 27 -3.33 -4.85 15.39
CA GLU A 27 -4.10 -4.83 14.14
C GLU A 27 -3.33 -4.16 12.99
N GLN A 28 -2.48 -3.16 13.28
CA GLN A 28 -1.66 -2.47 12.28
C GLN A 28 -0.35 -3.18 11.92
N ALA A 29 0.20 -4.00 12.82
CA ALA A 29 1.43 -4.76 12.59
C ALA A 29 1.44 -5.59 11.27
N PRO A 30 0.38 -6.36 10.93
CA PRO A 30 0.36 -7.10 9.67
C PRO A 30 0.26 -6.17 8.44
N VAL A 31 -0.48 -5.07 8.54
CA VAL A 31 -0.63 -4.08 7.45
C VAL A 31 0.71 -3.43 7.13
N LEU A 32 1.45 -3.02 8.16
CA LEU A 32 2.78 -2.42 8.01
C LEU A 32 3.80 -3.43 7.46
N ALA A 33 3.73 -4.70 7.88
CA ALA A 33 4.57 -5.75 7.34
C ALA A 33 4.29 -6.00 5.84
N ASN A 34 3.02 -6.01 5.44
CA ASN A 34 2.62 -6.16 4.05
C ASN A 34 3.01 -4.95 3.20
N ALA A 35 2.84 -3.74 3.72
CA ALA A 35 3.28 -2.51 3.08
C ALA A 35 4.80 -2.50 2.82
N LYS A 36 5.60 -2.92 3.81
CA LYS A 36 7.05 -3.03 3.66
C LYS A 36 7.46 -4.04 2.60
N LYS A 37 6.83 -5.23 2.59
CA LYS A 37 7.06 -6.25 1.54
C LYS A 37 6.68 -5.73 0.16
N TYR A 38 5.53 -5.08 0.04
CA TYR A 38 5.05 -4.47 -1.20
C TYR A 38 6.04 -3.41 -1.72
N GLN A 39 6.49 -2.51 -0.86
CA GLN A 39 7.48 -1.48 -1.20
C GLN A 39 8.79 -2.10 -1.67
N GLN A 40 9.31 -3.12 -0.98
CA GLN A 40 10.54 -3.81 -1.39
C GLN A 40 10.40 -4.48 -2.77
N GLN A 41 9.25 -5.08 -3.04
CA GLN A 41 9.01 -5.84 -4.27
C GLN A 41 8.79 -4.94 -5.49
N TYR A 42 8.01 -3.87 -5.36
CA TYR A 42 7.54 -3.08 -6.51
C TYR A 42 8.09 -1.65 -6.57
N LEU A 43 8.58 -1.11 -5.45
CA LEU A 43 8.98 0.29 -5.31
C LEU A 43 10.42 0.46 -4.79
N SER A 44 11.22 -0.61 -4.72
CA SER A 44 12.62 -0.49 -4.34
C SER A 44 13.41 0.27 -5.40
N GLU A 45 14.43 1.03 -4.97
CA GLU A 45 15.21 2.02 -5.77
C GLU A 45 15.95 1.47 -7.01
N ARG A 46 15.66 0.26 -7.47
CA ARG A 46 16.38 -0.35 -8.58
C ARG A 46 16.04 0.25 -9.96
N PHE A 47 14.93 0.98 -10.12
CA PHE A 47 14.46 1.37 -11.47
C PHE A 47 13.67 2.69 -11.57
N VAL A 48 13.94 3.71 -10.74
CA VAL A 48 13.29 5.02 -10.93
C VAL A 48 14.32 6.10 -11.27
N PRO A 49 14.93 6.10 -12.47
CA PRO A 49 15.36 7.36 -13.01
C PRO A 49 14.10 8.21 -13.26
N SER A 50 14.11 9.44 -12.74
CA SER A 50 13.05 10.44 -12.86
C SER A 50 12.84 10.83 -14.33
N TYR A 51 12.17 9.97 -15.10
CA TYR A 51 11.69 10.31 -16.42
C TYR A 51 10.17 10.44 -16.34
N GLY A 52 9.62 11.52 -16.90
CA GLY A 52 8.17 11.70 -17.06
C GLY A 52 7.53 10.72 -18.07
N ARG A 53 8.06 9.49 -18.18
CA ARG A 53 7.65 8.44 -19.11
C ARG A 53 7.62 7.10 -18.39
N VAL A 54 6.59 6.30 -18.66
CA VAL A 54 6.49 4.91 -18.21
C VAL A 54 7.28 4.04 -19.18
N ILE A 55 8.21 3.24 -18.66
CA ILE A 55 9.06 2.34 -19.45
C ILE A 55 8.66 0.90 -19.17
N ILE A 56 8.55 0.10 -20.23
CA ILE A 56 8.36 -1.35 -20.17
C ILE A 56 9.61 -1.98 -20.78
N ALA A 57 10.14 -3.03 -20.17
CA ALA A 57 11.28 -3.77 -20.71
C ALA A 57 10.94 -4.34 -22.11
N ASP A 58 11.92 -4.40 -23.01
CA ASP A 58 11.69 -4.76 -24.41
C ASP A 58 11.09 -6.16 -24.58
N ASP A 59 11.61 -7.13 -23.83
CA ASP A 59 11.12 -8.51 -23.78
C ASP A 59 9.64 -8.59 -23.36
N MET A 60 9.27 -7.81 -22.33
CA MET A 60 7.89 -7.70 -21.87
C MET A 60 6.99 -7.02 -22.90
N TYR A 61 7.47 -5.97 -23.55
CA TYR A 61 6.72 -5.28 -24.60
C TYR A 61 6.42 -6.22 -25.78
N GLN A 62 7.41 -7.00 -26.23
CA GLN A 62 7.22 -7.98 -27.31
C GLN A 62 6.20 -9.05 -26.91
N LEU A 63 6.28 -9.58 -25.70
CA LEU A 63 5.34 -10.59 -25.19
C LEU A 63 3.91 -10.06 -25.17
N VAL A 64 3.71 -8.86 -24.60
CA VAL A 64 2.38 -8.25 -24.51
C VAL A 64 1.82 -7.93 -25.90
N THR A 65 2.66 -7.45 -26.81
CA THR A 65 2.28 -7.17 -28.20
C THR A 65 1.74 -8.43 -28.90
N ARG A 66 2.41 -9.58 -28.74
CA ARG A 66 1.94 -10.85 -29.32
C ARG A 66 0.62 -11.30 -28.72
N LEU A 67 0.45 -11.16 -27.39
CA LEU A 67 -0.79 -11.52 -26.70
C LEU A 67 -1.96 -10.66 -27.16
N VAL A 68 -1.76 -9.35 -27.23
CA VAL A 68 -2.78 -8.41 -27.72
C VAL A 68 -3.09 -8.65 -29.20
N ALA A 69 -2.11 -8.94 -30.04
CA ALA A 69 -2.35 -9.25 -31.46
C ALA A 69 -3.12 -10.56 -31.67
N ALA A 70 -2.90 -11.58 -30.82
CA ALA A 70 -3.59 -12.85 -30.92
C ALA A 70 -5.09 -12.77 -30.57
N VAL A 71 -5.44 -11.95 -29.57
CA VAL A 71 -6.83 -11.81 -29.07
C VAL A 71 -7.54 -10.62 -29.73
N GLY A 72 -6.84 -9.50 -29.80
CA GLY A 72 -7.33 -8.22 -30.27
C GLY A 72 -7.18 -8.11 -31.78
N LYS A 73 -8.20 -8.57 -32.51
CA LYS A 73 -8.43 -8.22 -33.93
C LYS A 73 -8.69 -6.69 -34.08
N ASN A 74 -7.69 -5.86 -33.77
CA ASN A 74 -7.65 -4.39 -33.84
C ASN A 74 -8.45 -3.59 -32.79
N LYS A 75 -8.98 -4.22 -31.73
CA LYS A 75 -9.80 -3.51 -30.72
C LYS A 75 -9.08 -3.13 -29.42
N THR A 76 -7.87 -3.63 -29.20
CA THR A 76 -7.14 -3.44 -27.94
C THR A 76 -5.70 -3.05 -28.26
N SER A 77 -5.20 -1.99 -27.63
CA SER A 77 -3.80 -1.60 -27.72
C SER A 77 -2.99 -2.22 -26.57
N VAL A 78 -1.68 -2.35 -26.77
CA VAL A 78 -0.74 -2.74 -25.69
C VAL A 78 -0.91 -1.84 -24.46
N GLY A 79 -1.04 -0.53 -24.67
CA GLY A 79 -1.27 0.42 -23.59
C GLY A 79 -2.58 0.18 -22.83
N ALA A 80 -3.67 -0.12 -23.53
CA ALA A 80 -4.96 -0.44 -22.89
C ALA A 80 -4.86 -1.70 -22.03
N TYR A 81 -4.20 -2.75 -22.53
CA TYR A 81 -3.99 -3.97 -21.77
C TYR A 81 -3.13 -3.75 -20.51
N VAL A 82 -2.00 -3.04 -20.65
CA VAL A 82 -1.14 -2.70 -19.51
C VAL A 82 -1.89 -1.84 -18.49
N THR A 83 -2.74 -0.91 -18.93
CA THR A 83 -3.56 -0.08 -18.05
C THR A 83 -4.51 -0.91 -17.20
N GLU A 84 -5.18 -1.93 -17.78
CA GLU A 84 -6.06 -2.81 -17.01
C GLU A 84 -5.29 -3.67 -16.00
N ILE A 85 -4.10 -4.15 -16.34
CA ILE A 85 -3.24 -4.87 -15.38
C ILE A 85 -2.87 -3.97 -14.20
N VAL A 86 -2.45 -2.72 -14.47
CA VAL A 86 -2.10 -1.78 -13.40
C VAL A 86 -3.32 -1.45 -12.55
N ARG A 87 -4.50 -1.25 -13.15
CA ARG A 87 -5.75 -0.99 -12.41
C ARG A 87 -6.10 -2.15 -11.48
N ASP A 88 -6.04 -3.38 -11.98
CA ASP A 88 -6.29 -4.60 -11.22
C ASP A 88 -5.24 -4.81 -10.11
N HIS A 89 -3.97 -4.53 -10.40
CA HIS A 89 -2.89 -4.53 -9.40
C HIS A 89 -3.14 -3.53 -8.28
N VAL A 90 -3.51 -2.27 -8.61
CA VAL A 90 -3.83 -1.25 -7.61
C VAL A 90 -5.02 -1.70 -6.76
N LYS A 91 -6.08 -2.24 -7.38
CA LYS A 91 -7.26 -2.71 -6.66
C LYS A 91 -6.93 -3.83 -5.68
N ARG A 92 -6.14 -4.83 -6.09
CA ARG A 92 -5.74 -5.95 -5.23
C ARG A 92 -4.82 -5.55 -4.09
N ASN A 93 -3.99 -4.52 -4.28
CA ASN A 93 -2.97 -4.10 -3.33
C ASN A 93 -3.30 -2.78 -2.63
N MET A 94 -4.56 -2.33 -2.67
CA MET A 94 -4.98 -1.00 -2.24
C MET A 94 -4.57 -0.68 -0.80
N GLU A 95 -4.74 -1.63 0.12
CA GLU A 95 -4.36 -1.46 1.52
C GLU A 95 -2.86 -1.22 1.71
N SER A 96 -2.02 -2.02 1.03
CA SER A 96 -0.56 -1.87 1.08
C SER A 96 -0.09 -0.59 0.41
N ILE A 97 -0.68 -0.21 -0.73
CA ILE A 97 -0.37 1.04 -1.44
C ILE A 97 -0.71 2.25 -0.56
N ASN A 98 -1.89 2.24 0.08
CA ASN A 98 -2.30 3.33 0.97
C ASN A 98 -1.38 3.44 2.19
N ALA A 99 -1.02 2.31 2.80
CA ALA A 99 -0.08 2.30 3.92
C ALA A 99 1.30 2.85 3.48
N VAL A 100 1.82 2.44 2.32
CA VAL A 100 3.07 3.00 1.78
C VAL A 100 2.95 4.50 1.53
N TYR A 101 1.85 4.98 0.93
CA TYR A 101 1.64 6.40 0.69
C TYR A 101 1.67 7.20 2.00
N LEU A 102 0.88 6.80 2.99
CA LEU A 102 0.82 7.47 4.30
C LEU A 102 2.17 7.48 5.03
N LEU A 103 2.96 6.40 4.91
CA LEU A 103 4.29 6.32 5.53
C LEU A 103 5.33 7.24 4.88
N ASN A 104 5.16 7.59 3.60
CA ASN A 104 6.15 8.35 2.83
C ASN A 104 5.70 9.80 2.54
N THR A 105 4.41 10.12 2.69
CA THR A 105 3.96 11.51 2.73
C THR A 105 4.20 12.08 4.11
N GLN A 106 4.92 13.21 4.18
CA GLN A 106 5.10 13.93 5.44
C GLN A 106 3.73 14.26 6.06
N PRO A 107 3.51 13.93 7.34
CA PRO A 107 2.42 14.53 8.10
C PRO A 107 2.55 16.06 8.08
N LEU A 108 1.44 16.75 7.90
CA LEU A 108 1.40 18.22 7.85
C LEU A 108 1.61 18.90 9.21
N PHE A 109 1.64 18.13 10.30
CA PHE A 109 1.76 18.62 11.67
C PHE A 109 2.75 17.75 12.45
#